data_AF-A0A1V3XSY3-F1
#
_entry.id   AF-A0A1V3XSY3-F1
#
_cell.length_a   1.000
_cell.length_b   1.000
_cell.length_c   1.000
_cell.angle_alpha   90.00
_cell.angle_beta   90.00
_cell.angle_gamma   90.00
#
_symmetry.space_group_name_H-M   'P 1'
#
loop_
_entity.id
_entity.type
_entity.pdbx_description
1 polymer ?
#
loop_
_entity_poly.entity_id
_entity_poly.type
_entity_poly.pdbx_seq_one_letter_code
_entity_poly.pdbx_strand_id
1 'polypeptide(L)'
;MTTIGSGAVALAAVLAFIVVERTAENPVVPFHLFRDRNRLVTFIAIFLAGGVMFTLTVSIGLYVQDILGYSALRAGVGFIPFVIAMGIGLGISSQLVSRFSPGC
;
A
#
# COMPACT_ATOMS: atom_id res chain seq x y z
N MET A 1 13.96 -21.39 -12.65
CA MET A 1 13.63 -22.34 -11.56
C MET A 1 13.46 -21.66 -10.21
N THR A 2 14.33 -20.71 -9.84
CA THR A 2 14.23 -19.93 -8.59
C THR A 2 12.91 -19.17 -8.42
N THR A 3 12.34 -18.59 -9.48
CA THR A 3 11.05 -17.87 -9.43
C THR A 3 9.85 -18.78 -9.08
N ILE A 4 9.87 -20.02 -9.55
CA ILE A 4 8.81 -21.00 -9.25
C ILE A 4 8.95 -21.49 -7.81
N GLY A 5 10.19 -21.73 -7.38
CA GLY A 5 10.50 -22.10 -6.00
C GLY A 5 10.08 -21.02 -4.99
N SER A 6 10.41 -19.75 -5.25
CA SER A 6 9.99 -18.65 -4.36
C SER A 6 8.48 -18.45 -4.37
N GLY A 7 7.81 -18.63 -5.51
CA GLY A 7 6.34 -18.58 -5.60
C GLY A 7 5.66 -19.67 -4.76
N ALA A 8 6.18 -20.90 -4.82
CA ALA A 8 5.66 -22.02 -4.02
C ALA A 8 5.85 -21.78 -2.51
N VAL A 9 7.01 -21.28 -2.10
CA VAL A 9 7.28 -20.93 -0.69
C VAL A 9 6.37 -19.80 -0.22
N ALA A 10 6.16 -18.77 -1.03
CA ALA A 10 5.24 -17.67 -0.70
C ALA A 10 3.80 -18.19 -0.51
N LEU A 11 3.30 -19.04 -1.41
CA LEU A 11 1.98 -19.66 -1.28
C LEU A 11 1.87 -20.52 -0.01
N ALA A 12 2.87 -21.35 0.26
CA ALA A 12 2.90 -22.18 1.46
C ALA A 12 2.89 -21.33 2.75
N ALA A 13 3.66 -20.24 2.78
CA ALA A 13 3.71 -19.33 3.92
C ALA A 13 2.36 -18.62 4.16
N VAL A 14 1.68 -18.18 3.10
CA VAL A 14 0.34 -17.56 3.20
C VAL A 14 -0.69 -18.57 3.73
N LEU A 15 -0.67 -19.80 3.23
CA LEU A 15 -1.57 -20.85 3.72
C LEU A 15 -1.32 -21.18 5.19
N ALA A 16 -0.05 -21.33 5.57
CA ALA A 16 0.33 -21.57 6.96
C ALA A 16 -0.13 -20.43 7.87
N PHE A 17 0.03 -19.18 7.45
CA PHE A 17 -0.45 -18.01 8.18
C PHE A 17 -1.96 -18.06 8.40
N ILE A 18 -2.76 -18.36 7.36
CA ILE A 18 -4.22 -18.46 7.47
C ILE A 18 -4.64 -19.55 8.48
N VAL A 19 -3.96 -20.70 8.46
CA VAL A 19 -4.26 -21.83 9.36
C VAL A 19 -3.94 -21.47 10.81
N VAL A 20 -2.77 -20.88 11.05
CA VAL A 20 -2.35 -20.45 12.39
C VAL A 20 -3.28 -19.36 12.93
N GLU A 21 -3.59 -18.35 12.12
CA GLU A 21 -4.44 -17.22 12.53
C GLU A 21 -5.86 -17.68 12.89
N ARG A 22 -6.40 -18.70 12.19
CA ARG A 22 -7.73 -19.28 12.50
C ARG A 22 -7.75 -20.13 13.75
N THR A 23 -6.62 -20.69 14.15
CA THR A 23 -6.50 -21.61 15.29
C THR A 23 -5.96 -20.89 16.54
N ALA A 24 -5.45 -19.66 16.40
CA ALA A 24 -4.89 -18.88 17.48
C ALA A 24 -5.95 -18.40 18.48
N GLU A 25 -5.66 -18.54 19.77
CA GLU A 25 -6.52 -18.12 20.88
C GLU A 25 -6.57 -16.58 21.01
N ASN A 26 -5.51 -15.88 20.60
CA ASN A 26 -5.46 -14.43 20.42
C ASN A 26 -5.04 -14.10 18.98
N PRO A 27 -5.98 -14.04 18.02
CA PRO A 27 -5.66 -13.75 16.63
C PRO A 27 -5.20 -12.30 16.46
N VAL A 28 -4.07 -12.09 15.77
CA VAL A 28 -3.53 -10.76 15.45
C VAL A 28 -4.45 -10.02 14.49
N VAL A 29 -5.05 -10.74 13.54
CA VAL A 29 -6.12 -10.25 12.67
C VAL A 29 -7.44 -10.93 13.05
N PRO A 30 -8.27 -10.27 13.88
CA PRO A 30 -9.58 -10.81 14.21
C PRO A 30 -10.45 -10.97 12.96
N PHE A 31 -10.78 -12.20 12.57
CA PHE A 31 -11.56 -12.48 11.35
C PHE A 31 -12.95 -11.82 11.34
N HIS A 32 -13.47 -11.41 12.50
CA HIS A 32 -14.70 -10.62 12.59
C HIS A 32 -14.59 -9.24 11.91
N LEU A 33 -13.38 -8.70 11.72
CA LEU A 33 -13.14 -7.45 10.97
C LEU A 33 -13.55 -7.57 9.51
N PHE A 34 -13.36 -8.74 8.89
CA PHE A 34 -13.75 -8.98 7.50
C PHE A 34 -15.25 -9.24 7.33
N ARG A 35 -15.97 -9.47 8.44
CA ARG A 35 -17.43 -9.64 8.41
C ARG A 35 -18.16 -8.30 8.26
N ASP A 36 -17.52 -7.21 8.68
CA ASP A 36 -18.01 -5.86 8.47
C ASP A 36 -17.64 -5.38 7.06
N ARG A 37 -18.66 -5.17 6.22
CA ARG A 37 -18.49 -4.73 4.83
C ARG A 37 -17.71 -3.40 4.76
N ASN A 38 -17.88 -2.51 5.73
CA ASN A 38 -17.21 -1.22 5.73
C ASN A 38 -15.70 -1.36 5.95
N ARG A 39 -15.28 -2.25 6.86
CA ARG A 39 -13.86 -2.53 7.10
C ARG A 39 -13.23 -3.30 5.94
N LEU A 40 -13.94 -4.28 5.37
CA LEU A 40 -13.48 -5.02 4.20
C LEU A 40 -13.26 -4.10 2.99
N VAL A 41 -14.20 -3.19 2.71
CA VAL A 41 -14.06 -2.20 1.63
C VAL A 41 -12.89 -1.25 1.91
N THR A 42 -12.71 -0.82 3.16
CA THR A 42 -11.57 0.02 3.55
C THR A 42 -10.23 -0.68 3.32
N PHE A 43 -10.10 -1.95 3.71
CA PHE A 43 -8.88 -2.72 3.46
C PHE A 43 -8.59 -2.91 1.97
N ILE A 44 -9.61 -3.20 1.17
CA ILE A 44 -9.46 -3.29 -0.29
C ILE A 44 -9.02 -1.94 -0.86
N ALA A 45 -9.63 -0.83 -0.41
CA ALA A 45 -9.28 0.50 -0.87
C ALA A 45 -7.83 0.86 -0.54
N ILE A 46 -7.36 0.55 0.67
CA ILE A 46 -5.96 0.78 1.08
C ILE A 46 -5.00 -0.09 0.25
N PHE A 47 -5.34 -1.36 0.03
CA PHE A 47 -4.55 -2.27 -0.79
C PHE A 47 -4.42 -1.77 -2.24
N LEU A 48 -5.54 -1.38 -2.85
CA LEU A 48 -5.57 -0.83 -4.21
C LEU A 48 -4.82 0.50 -4.28
N ALA A 49 -4.98 1.39 -3.31
CA ALA A 49 -4.25 2.65 -3.25
C ALA A 49 -2.74 2.42 -3.20
N GLY A 50 -2.27 1.47 -2.38
CA GLY A 50 -0.86 1.07 -2.34
C GLY A 50 -0.36 0.50 -3.67
N GLY A 51 -1.16 -0.37 -4.31
CA GLY A 51 -0.84 -0.93 -5.62
C GLY A 51 -0.75 0.13 -6.73
N VAL A 52 -1.66 1.09 -6.72
CA VAL A 52 -1.66 2.25 -7.65
C VAL A 52 -0.42 3.09 -7.42
N MET A 53 -0.08 3.43 -6.17
CA MET A 53 1.13 4.19 -5.85
C MET A 53 2.39 3.50 -6.38
N PHE A 54 2.54 2.20 -6.12
CA PHE A 54 3.69 1.43 -6.61
C PHE A 54 3.76 1.41 -8.15
N THR A 55 2.62 1.17 -8.80
CA THR A 55 2.53 1.12 -10.27
C THR A 55 2.85 2.48 -10.90
N LEU A 56 2.37 3.57 -10.31
CA LEU A 56 2.62 4.94 -10.78
C LEU A 56 4.10 5.29 -10.67
N THR A 57 4.77 4.98 -9.55
CA THR A 57 6.20 5.26 -9.39
C THR A 57 7.03 4.59 -10.48
N VAL A 58 6.78 3.32 -10.78
CA VAL A 58 7.52 2.58 -11.82
C VAL A 58 7.16 3.10 -13.21
N SER A 59 5.87 3.26 -13.51
CA SER A 59 5.39 3.69 -14.83
C SER A 59 5.88 5.09 -15.19
N ILE A 60 5.81 6.05 -14.24
CA ILE A 60 6.30 7.42 -14.46
C ILE A 60 7.82 7.39 -14.65
N GLY A 61 8.54 6.59 -13.85
CA GLY A 61 9.98 6.41 -13.99
C GLY A 61 10.36 5.92 -15.38
N LEU A 62 9.69 4.89 -15.88
CA LEU A 62 9.89 4.36 -17.23
C LEU A 62 9.48 5.37 -18.31
N TYR A 63 8.34 6.04 -18.17
CA TYR A 63 7.86 7.03 -19.14
C TYR A 63 8.84 8.21 -19.32
N VAL A 64 9.36 8.74 -18.22
CA VAL A 64 10.28 9.87 -18.24
C VAL A 64 11.66 9.47 -18.80
N GLN A 65 12.09 8.23 -18.54
CA GLN A 65 13.38 7.70 -19.02
C GLN A 65 13.31 7.24 -20.49
N ASP A 66 12.28 6.48 -20.86
CA ASP A 66 12.17 5.79 -22.15
C ASP A 66 11.51 6.66 -23.24
N ILE A 67 10.51 7.47 -22.87
CA ILE A 67 9.76 8.28 -23.85
C ILE A 67 10.27 9.73 -23.90
N LEU A 68 10.54 10.35 -22.74
CA LEU A 68 11.06 11.73 -22.70
C LEU A 68 12.59 11.83 -22.80
N GLY A 69 13.31 10.70 -22.70
CA GLY A 69 14.78 10.67 -22.76
C GLY A 69 15.47 11.47 -21.65
N TYR A 70 14.78 11.75 -20.54
CA TYR A 70 15.36 12.47 -19.41
C TYR A 70 16.31 11.55 -18.62
N SER A 71 17.45 12.10 -18.18
CA SER A 71 18.32 11.40 -17.24
C SER A 71 17.59 11.19 -15.91
N ALA A 72 17.91 10.10 -15.22
CA ALA A 72 17.31 9.74 -13.92
C ALA A 72 17.35 10.90 -12.90
N LEU A 73 18.38 11.76 -12.97
CA LEU A 73 18.52 12.93 -12.11
C LEU A 73 17.42 13.98 -12.37
N ARG A 74 17.06 14.22 -13.63
CA ARG A 74 16.01 15.20 -13.99
C ARG A 74 14.61 14.69 -13.62
N ALA A 75 14.39 13.39 -13.78
CA ALA A 75 13.18 12.72 -13.31
C ALA A 75 13.02 12.85 -11.78
N GLY A 76 14.09 12.59 -11.03
CA GLY A 76 14.11 12.72 -9.57
C GLY A 76 13.81 14.14 -9.08
N VAL A 77 14.39 15.17 -9.73
CA VAL A 77 14.08 16.58 -9.40
C VAL A 77 12.61 16.91 -9.66
N GLY A 78 12.00 16.35 -10.70
CA GLY A 78 10.57 16.51 -11.00
C GLY A 78 9.62 15.92 -9.94
N PHE A 79 10.09 14.97 -9.13
CA PHE A 79 9.31 14.41 -8.01
C PHE A 79 9.33 15.29 -6.75
N ILE A 80 10.23 16.27 -6.64
CA ILE A 80 10.34 17.12 -5.44
C ILE A 80 9.03 17.87 -5.13
N PRO A 81 8.36 18.55 -6.09
CA PRO A 81 7.09 19.20 -5.82
C PRO A 81 6.00 18.23 -5.37
N PHE A 82 6.00 17.00 -5.91
CA PHE A 82 5.06 15.95 -5.53
C PHE A 82 5.26 15.54 -4.07
N VAL A 83 6.51 15.32 -3.64
CA VAL A 83 6.82 14.96 -2.23
C VAL A 83 6.44 16.10 -1.28
N ILE A 84 6.70 17.36 -1.66
CA ILE A 84 6.32 18.53 -0.85
C ILE A 84 4.79 18.60 -0.71
N ALA A 85 4.05 18.49 -1.81
CA ALA A 85 2.59 18.50 -1.81
C ALA A 85 2.01 17.35 -0.97
N MET A 86 2.60 16.15 -1.08
CA MET A 86 2.20 15.00 -0.27
C MET A 86 2.45 15.24 1.22
N GLY A 87 3.61 15.80 1.59
CA GLY A 87 3.93 16.13 2.99
C GLY A 87 2.94 17.16 3.58
N ILE A 88 2.61 18.20 2.83
CA ILE A 88 1.59 19.18 3.21
C ILE A 88 0.23 18.49 3.38
N GLY A 89 -0.17 17.67 2.42
CA GLY A 89 -1.43 16.92 2.46
C GLY A 89 -1.54 15.99 3.66
N LEU A 90 -0.45 15.30 4.04
CA LEU A 90 -0.39 14.46 5.23
C LEU A 90 -0.54 15.30 6.51
N GLY A 91 0.14 16.44 6.59
CA GLY A 91 0.02 17.36 7.72
C GLY A 91 -1.42 17.86 7.89
N ILE A 92 -2.04 18.31 6.79
CA ILE A 92 -3.45 18.76 6.78
C ILE A 92 -4.37 17.60 7.19
N SER A 93 -4.16 16.41 6.65
CA SER A 93 -4.98 15.23 6.97
C SER A 93 -4.88 14.87 8.46
N SER A 94 -3.68 14.90 9.04
CA SER A 94 -3.48 14.65 10.47
C SER A 94 -4.20 15.68 11.33
N GLN A 95 -4.18 16.96 10.95
CA GLN A 95 -4.93 17.99 11.65
C GLN A 95 -6.44 17.81 11.50
N LEU A 96 -6.92 17.46 10.30
CA LEU A 96 -8.32 17.19 10.05
C LEU A 96 -8.84 16.02 10.89
N VAL A 97 -8.10 14.90 10.94
CA VAL A 97 -8.47 13.74 11.76
C VAL A 97 -8.49 14.11 13.24
N SER A 98 -7.54 14.93 13.73
CA SER A 98 -7.57 15.40 15.13
C SER A 98 -8.75 16.31 15.45
N ARG A 99 -9.25 17.09 14.47
CA ARG A 99 -10.41 17.99 14.63
C ARG A 99 -11.75 17.29 14.44
N PHE A 100 -11.81 16.32 13.54
CA PHE A 100 -13.00 15.55 13.19
C PHE A 100 -13.00 14.15 13.82
N SER A 101 -12.26 13.95 14.92
CA SER A 101 -12.27 12.68 15.65
C SER A 101 -13.73 12.28 15.86
N PRO A 102 -14.19 11.12 15.32
CA PRO A 102 -15.52 10.65 15.60
C PRO A 102 -15.57 10.45 17.10
N GLY A 103 -16.29 11.33 17.80
CA GLY A 103 -16.45 11.24 19.24
C GLY A 103 -17.14 9.93 19.59
N CYS A 104 -16.36 9.00 20.14
CA CYS A 104 -16.74 8.07 21.18
C CYS A 104 -15.51 7.89 22.07
#